data_AF-A0A7W2CXG6-F1
#
_entry.id   AF-A0A7W2CXG6-F1
#
_cell.length_a   1.000
_cell.length_b   1.000
_cell.length_c   1.000
_cell.angle_alpha   90.00
_cell.angle_beta   90.00
_cell.angle_gamma   90.00
#
_symmetry.space_group_name_H-M   'P 1'
#
loop_
_entity.id
_entity.type
_entity.pdbx_description
1 polymer ?
#
loop_
_entity_poly.entity_id
_entity_poly.type
_entity_poly.pdbx_seq_one_letter_code
_entity_poly.pdbx_strand_id
1 'polypeptide(L)'
;MEPLRVSSQRRDAWEVVEVTGEIDITTRDELGDHLDDVIAAHNPARVIVDFSDLDFCDASGLSVLVAAAHEARQRHGQLRLVCPEGPIRRLLRITELTTIIPVYDTVTQAMFPSRREADDYRTGP
;
A
#
# COMPACT_ATOMS: atom_id res chain seq x y z
N MET A 1 1.70 -6.74 -21.54
CA MET A 1 1.01 -7.00 -20.28
C MET A 1 1.96 -7.83 -19.45
N GLU A 2 2.66 -7.19 -18.52
CA GLU A 2 3.54 -7.90 -17.60
C GLU A 2 2.69 -8.52 -16.48
N PRO A 3 2.93 -9.79 -16.11
CA PRO A 3 2.13 -10.45 -15.09
C PRO A 3 2.35 -9.79 -13.73
N LEU A 4 1.29 -9.73 -12.92
CA LEU A 4 1.40 -9.35 -11.52
C LEU A 4 2.44 -10.24 -10.83
N ARG A 5 3.31 -9.62 -10.04
CA ARG A 5 4.14 -10.33 -9.08
C ARG A 5 4.02 -9.65 -7.74
N VAL A 6 3.84 -10.47 -6.72
CA VAL A 6 3.78 -10.03 -5.33
C VAL A 6 4.84 -10.78 -4.54
N SER A 7 5.63 -10.06 -3.77
CA SER A 7 6.58 -10.66 -2.84
C SER A 7 6.60 -9.89 -1.53
N SER A 8 6.99 -10.55 -0.45
CA SER A 8 7.06 -9.92 0.86
C SER A 8 8.40 -10.15 1.53
N GLN A 9 8.84 -9.12 2.23
CA GLN A 9 9.97 -9.23 3.13
C GLN A 9 9.78 -8.36 4.36
N ARG A 10 10.22 -8.90 5.50
CA ARG A 10 10.30 -8.13 6.74
C ARG A 10 11.47 -7.14 6.69
N ARG A 11 11.18 -5.87 6.94
CA ARG A 11 12.16 -4.80 7.19
C ARG A 11 11.79 -4.06 8.48
N ASP A 12 12.65 -4.12 9.48
CA ASP A 12 12.39 -3.60 10.83
C ASP A 12 11.05 -4.12 11.42
N ALA A 13 10.13 -3.22 11.72
CA ALA A 13 8.80 -3.52 12.25
C ALA A 13 7.72 -3.61 11.16
N TRP A 14 8.11 -3.64 9.89
CA TRP A 14 7.21 -3.61 8.74
C TRP A 14 7.34 -4.88 7.91
N GLU A 15 6.21 -5.36 7.41
CA GLU A 15 6.22 -6.21 6.23
C GLU A 15 6.16 -5.33 4.99
N VAL A 16 7.14 -5.45 4.10
CA VAL A 16 7.18 -4.73 2.83
C VAL A 16 6.71 -5.68 1.74
N VAL A 17 5.62 -5.32 1.07
CA VAL A 17 4.99 -6.06 -0.03
C VAL A 17 5.38 -5.36 -1.32
N GLU A 18 6.31 -5.93 -2.07
CA GLU A 18 6.76 -5.40 -3.35
C GLU A 18 5.82 -5.92 -4.46
N VAL A 19 5.27 -5.00 -5.25
CA VAL A 19 4.29 -5.30 -6.31
C VAL A 19 4.77 -4.75 -7.64
N THR A 20 4.86 -5.62 -8.64
CA THR A 20 5.28 -5.26 -10.01
C THR A 20 4.29 -5.77 -11.05
N GLY A 21 4.31 -5.20 -12.25
CA GLY A 21 3.39 -5.58 -13.33
C GLY A 21 2.08 -4.80 -13.27
N GLU A 22 0.96 -5.49 -13.48
CA GLU A 22 -0.34 -4.84 -13.64
C GLU A 22 -1.39 -5.35 -12.63
N ILE A 23 -2.06 -4.41 -11.95
CA ILE A 23 -3.22 -4.70 -11.11
C ILE A 23 -4.49 -4.33 -11.86
N ASP A 24 -5.28 -5.33 -12.20
CA ASP A 24 -6.60 -5.19 -12.83
C ASP A 24 -7.60 -6.16 -12.19
N ILE A 25 -8.83 -6.19 -12.72
CA ILE A 25 -9.90 -7.05 -12.21
C ILE A 25 -9.55 -8.54 -12.13
N THR A 26 -8.60 -9.02 -12.94
CA THR A 26 -8.17 -10.42 -13.00
C THR A 26 -7.05 -10.73 -12.02
N THR A 27 -6.25 -9.74 -11.63
CA THR A 27 -5.10 -9.92 -10.72
C THR A 27 -5.35 -9.35 -9.32
N ARG A 28 -6.42 -8.58 -9.12
CA ARG A 28 -6.76 -7.96 -7.83
C ARG A 28 -6.90 -8.97 -6.69
N ASP A 29 -7.43 -10.16 -6.97
CA ASP A 29 -7.70 -11.16 -5.94
C ASP A 29 -6.37 -11.76 -5.43
N GLU A 30 -5.37 -11.92 -6.30
CA GLU A 30 -4.01 -12.35 -5.92
C GLU A 30 -3.34 -11.35 -4.97
N LEU A 31 -3.45 -10.05 -5.25
CA LEU A 31 -2.95 -9.02 -4.34
C LEU A 31 -3.74 -9.00 -3.02
N GLY A 32 -5.06 -9.15 -3.09
CA GLY A 32 -5.94 -9.17 -1.92
C GLY A 32 -5.61 -10.29 -0.96
N ASP A 33 -5.56 -11.52 -1.46
CA ASP A 33 -5.25 -12.72 -0.67
C ASP A 33 -3.86 -12.59 0.00
N HIS A 34 -2.86 -12.10 -0.74
CA HIS A 34 -1.52 -11.91 -0.21
C HIS A 34 -1.47 -10.85 0.91
N LEU A 35 -2.20 -9.74 0.76
CA LEU A 35 -2.29 -8.71 1.78
C LEU A 35 -3.03 -9.21 3.02
N ASP A 36 -4.11 -9.99 2.85
CA ASP A 36 -4.87 -10.57 3.95
C ASP A 36 -4.00 -11.53 4.77
N ASP A 37 -3.21 -12.37 4.12
CA ASP A 37 -2.25 -13.28 4.77
C ASP A 37 -1.19 -12.52 5.58
N VAL A 38 -0.59 -11.49 4.98
CA VAL A 38 0.41 -10.64 5.64
C VAL A 38 -0.20 -9.89 6.83
N ILE A 39 -1.40 -9.36 6.69
CA ILE A 39 -2.09 -8.63 7.75
C ILE A 39 -2.46 -9.57 8.89
N ALA A 40 -2.93 -10.79 8.60
CA ALA A 40 -3.32 -11.77 9.60
C ALA A 40 -2.11 -12.30 10.40
N ALA A 41 -0.93 -12.37 9.78
CA ALA A 41 0.28 -12.89 10.40
C ALA A 41 0.94 -11.93 11.41
N HIS A 42 0.56 -10.65 11.44
CA HIS A 42 1.28 -9.60 12.19
C HIS A 42 0.37 -8.87 13.19
N ASN A 43 0.90 -8.59 14.38
CA ASN A 43 0.22 -7.80 15.41
C ASN A 43 1.21 -6.88 16.15
N PRO A 44 1.15 -5.54 16.02
CA PRO A 44 0.23 -4.81 15.15
C PRO A 44 0.53 -5.04 13.66
N ALA A 45 -0.50 -5.04 12.81
CA ALA A 45 -0.38 -5.27 11.37
C ALA A 45 0.25 -4.06 10.65
N ARG A 46 1.58 -4.00 10.57
CA ARG A 46 2.34 -2.92 9.93
C ARG A 46 2.80 -3.35 8.55
N VAL A 47 2.14 -2.82 7.52
CA VAL A 47 2.38 -3.21 6.12
C VAL A 47 2.75 -1.99 5.28
N ILE A 48 3.81 -2.11 4.49
CA ILE A 48 4.15 -1.17 3.42
C ILE A 48 3.89 -1.90 2.11
N VAL A 49 3.07 -1.34 1.24
CA VAL A 49 2.93 -1.81 -0.14
C VAL A 49 3.83 -0.93 -1.02
N ASP A 50 4.69 -1.53 -1.83
CA ASP A 50 5.62 -0.83 -2.71
C ASP A 50 5.24 -0.97 -4.17
N PHE A 51 4.81 0.15 -4.76
CA PHE A 51 4.41 0.32 -6.16
C PHE A 51 5.48 1.06 -6.97
N SER A 52 6.75 1.06 -6.53
CA SER A 52 7.82 1.73 -7.25
C SER A 52 8.02 1.19 -8.67
N ASP A 53 7.78 -0.11 -8.87
CA ASP A 53 7.91 -0.81 -10.15
C ASP A 53 6.55 -1.36 -10.64
N LEU A 54 5.45 -0.71 -10.26
CA LEU A 54 4.12 -1.05 -10.75
C LEU A 54 3.83 -0.31 -12.06
N ASP A 55 3.40 -1.04 -13.09
CA ASP A 55 3.17 -0.49 -14.43
C ASP A 55 1.74 0.08 -14.58
N PHE A 56 0.77 -0.59 -13.97
CA PHE A 56 -0.64 -0.24 -14.10
C PHE A 56 -1.45 -0.60 -12.85
N CYS A 57 -2.45 0.24 -12.55
CA CYS A 57 -3.43 -0.01 -11.52
C CYS A 57 -4.77 0.65 -11.90
N ASP A 58 -5.85 -0.12 -11.91
CA ASP A 58 -7.20 0.40 -12.10
C ASP A 58 -7.96 0.59 -10.77
N ALA A 59 -9.24 0.97 -10.87
CA ALA A 59 -10.09 1.18 -9.69
C ALA A 59 -10.29 -0.09 -8.85
N SER A 60 -10.20 -1.28 -9.45
CA SER A 60 -10.33 -2.54 -8.73
C SER A 60 -9.11 -2.79 -7.84
N GLY A 61 -7.89 -2.51 -8.32
CA GLY A 61 -6.67 -2.53 -7.53
C GLY A 61 -6.69 -1.54 -6.36
N LEU A 62 -7.21 -0.32 -6.59
CA LEU A 62 -7.38 0.63 -5.49
C LEU A 62 -8.35 0.14 -4.41
N SER A 63 -9.41 -0.56 -4.78
CA SER A 63 -10.38 -1.09 -3.83
C SER A 63 -9.77 -2.12 -2.88
N VAL A 64 -8.81 -2.92 -3.38
CA VAL A 64 -8.03 -3.87 -2.57
C VAL A 64 -7.19 -3.14 -1.53
N LEU A 65 -6.53 -2.05 -1.92
CA LEU A 65 -5.75 -1.23 -0.97
C LEU A 65 -6.61 -0.62 0.13
N VAL A 66 -7.81 -0.14 -0.20
CA VAL A 66 -8.76 0.41 0.79
C VAL A 66 -9.18 -0.66 1.79
N ALA A 67 -9.54 -1.85 1.30
CA ALA A 67 -9.94 -2.98 2.15
C ALA A 67 -8.79 -3.40 3.08
N ALA A 68 -7.58 -3.60 2.53
CA ALA A 68 -6.40 -3.96 3.31
C ALA A 68 -6.04 -2.89 4.35
N ALA A 69 -6.16 -1.60 4.02
CA ALA A 69 -5.91 -0.50 4.97
C ALA A 69 -6.94 -0.46 6.10
N HIS A 70 -8.20 -0.78 5.81
CA HIS A 70 -9.23 -0.94 6.85
C HIS A 70 -8.88 -2.11 7.77
N GLU A 71 -8.52 -3.24 7.20
CA GLU A 71 -8.24 -4.48 7.95
C GLU A 71 -6.98 -4.39 8.82
N ALA A 72 -5.92 -3.74 8.33
CA ALA A 72 -4.74 -3.45 9.15
C ALA A 72 -5.07 -2.57 10.36
N ARG A 73 -5.97 -1.57 10.21
CA ARG A 73 -6.42 -0.71 11.31
C ARG A 73 -7.22 -1.50 12.36
N GLN A 74 -8.08 -2.43 11.94
CA GLN A 74 -8.80 -3.32 12.86
C GLN A 74 -7.84 -4.14 13.74
N ARG A 75 -6.64 -4.45 13.23
CA ARG A 75 -5.55 -5.13 13.96
C ARG A 75 -4.55 -4.18 14.64
N HIS A 76 -4.99 -2.96 15.01
CA HIS A 76 -4.15 -1.94 15.65
C HIS A 76 -2.88 -1.56 14.87
N GLY A 77 -2.87 -1.87 13.57
CA GLY A 77 -1.79 -1.64 12.65
C GLY A 77 -2.05 -0.47 11.72
N GLN A 78 -1.31 -0.44 10.62
CA GLN A 78 -1.45 0.56 9.56
C GLN A 78 -0.87 0.02 8.26
N LEU A 79 -1.52 0.38 7.16
CA LEU A 79 -1.00 0.19 5.81
C LEU A 79 -0.44 1.52 5.30
N ARG A 80 0.75 1.50 4.71
CA ARG A 80 1.38 2.62 4.01
C ARG A 80 1.67 2.21 2.57
N LEU A 81 1.66 3.19 1.67
CA LEU A 81 1.94 2.95 0.26
C LEU A 81 3.22 3.70 -0.14
N VAL A 82 4.09 3.05 -0.89
CA VAL A 82 5.19 3.68 -1.61
C VAL A 82 4.77 3.76 -3.06
N CYS A 83 4.69 4.98 -3.60
CA CYS A 83 4.34 5.21 -4.98
C CYS A 83 5.02 6.51 -5.44
N PRO A 84 6.18 6.41 -6.12
CA PRO A 84 6.86 7.57 -6.69
C PRO A 84 5.96 8.40 -7.62
N GLU A 85 6.32 9.66 -7.87
CA GLU A 85 5.56 10.51 -8.78
C GLU A 85 5.43 9.89 -10.18
N GLY A 86 4.21 9.89 -10.71
CA GLY A 86 3.89 9.20 -11.96
C GLY A 86 2.40 9.04 -12.21
N PRO A 87 2.02 8.25 -13.23
CA PRO A 87 0.62 7.99 -13.58
C PRO A 87 -0.18 7.40 -12.42
N ILE A 88 0.40 6.44 -11.71
CA ILE A 88 -0.25 5.78 -10.56
C ILE A 88 -0.44 6.78 -9.42
N ARG A 89 0.60 7.54 -9.04
CA ARG A 89 0.46 8.60 -8.02
C ARG A 89 -0.59 9.66 -8.37
N ARG A 90 -0.72 10.02 -9.66
CA ARG A 90 -1.79 10.90 -10.14
C ARG A 90 -3.17 10.26 -9.96
N LEU A 91 -3.32 8.99 -10.31
CA LEU A 91 -4.56 8.24 -10.13
C LEU A 91 -4.96 8.19 -8.65
N LEU A 92 -4.02 7.91 -7.74
CA LEU A 92 -4.25 7.94 -6.28
C LEU A 92 -4.72 9.31 -5.76
N ARG A 93 -4.21 10.41 -6.33
CA ARG A 93 -4.66 11.77 -5.98
C ARG A 93 -6.07 12.06 -6.49
N ILE A 94 -6.38 11.67 -7.73
CA ILE A 94 -7.70 11.90 -8.33
C ILE A 94 -8.78 11.13 -7.57
N THR A 95 -8.46 9.93 -7.08
CA THR A 95 -9.38 9.10 -6.29
C THR A 95 -9.35 9.41 -4.80
N GLU A 96 -8.61 10.45 -4.39
CA GLU A 96 -8.43 10.87 -2.98
C GLU A 96 -7.92 9.75 -2.06
N LEU A 97 -7.33 8.68 -2.60
CA LEU A 97 -6.83 7.56 -1.82
C LEU A 97 -5.71 7.99 -0.86
N THR A 98 -4.99 9.06 -1.21
CA THR A 98 -3.96 9.67 -0.35
C THR A 98 -4.50 10.19 0.98
N THR A 99 -5.82 10.39 1.12
CA THR A 99 -6.46 10.78 2.38
C THR A 99 -6.75 9.57 3.28
N ILE A 100 -6.84 8.37 2.68
CA ILE A 100 -7.15 7.10 3.36
C ILE A 100 -5.87 6.36 3.70
N ILE A 101 -4.87 6.41 2.82
CA ILE A 101 -3.62 5.66 2.93
C ILE A 101 -2.45 6.64 2.79
N PRO A 102 -1.55 6.72 3.78
CA PRO A 102 -0.32 7.50 3.64
C PRO A 102 0.50 7.03 2.45
N VAL A 103 0.89 7.95 1.57
CA VAL A 103 1.71 7.67 0.40
C VAL A 103 3.05 8.37 0.50
N TYR A 104 4.12 7.62 0.28
CA TYR A 104 5.52 8.07 0.33
C TYR A 104 6.22 7.79 -1.00
N ASP A 105 7.36 8.43 -1.23
CA ASP A 105 8.14 8.22 -2.46
C ASP A 105 9.08 7.02 -2.34
N THR A 106 9.42 6.59 -1.12
CA THR A 106 10.35 5.47 -0.88
C THR A 106 9.96 4.63 0.34
N VAL A 107 10.36 3.35 0.34
CA VAL A 107 10.21 2.45 1.51
C VAL A 107 10.86 3.04 2.75
N THR A 108 12.03 3.68 2.62
CA THR A 108 12.71 4.31 3.76
C THR A 108 11.88 5.42 4.38
N GLN A 109 11.28 6.32 3.58
CA GLN A 109 10.35 7.33 4.10
C GLN A 109 9.10 6.70 4.70
N ALA A 110 8.56 5.65 4.08
CA ALA A 110 7.40 4.94 4.60
C ALA A 110 7.70 4.25 5.95
N MET A 111 8.92 3.79 6.21
CA MET A 111 9.31 3.23 7.51
C MET A 111 9.58 4.32 8.55
N PHE A 112 10.25 5.39 8.13
CA PHE A 112 10.74 6.48 8.98
C PHE A 112 10.25 7.85 8.49
N PRO A 113 8.94 8.12 8.58
CA PRO A 113 8.39 9.38 8.10
C PRO A 113 8.94 10.53 8.94
N SER A 114 9.23 11.64 8.28
CA SER A 114 9.58 12.87 8.98
C SER A 114 8.40 13.35 9.83
N ARG A 115 8.70 14.19 10.84
CA ARG A 115 7.67 14.74 11.75
C ARG A 115 6.54 15.44 10.99
N ARG A 116 6.84 16.09 9.86
CA ARG A 116 5.87 16.77 9.00
C ARG A 116 4.93 15.78 8.31
N GLU A 117 5.46 14.73 7.71
CA GLU A 117 4.67 13.70 7.01
C GLU A 117 3.78 12.90 7.98
N ALA A 118 4.25 12.69 9.22
CA ALA A 118 3.48 12.02 10.26
C ALA A 118 2.30 12.87 10.78
N ASP A 119 2.44 14.21 10.81
CA ASP A 119 1.41 15.14 11.27
C ASP A 119 0.30 15.32 10.21
N ASP A 120 0.66 15.38 8.93
CA ASP A 120 -0.31 15.46 7.82
C ASP A 120 -1.28 14.26 7.81
N TYR A 121 -0.81 13.07 8.24
CA TYR A 121 -1.66 11.89 8.34
C TYR A 121 -2.53 11.81 9.61
N ARG A 122 -2.10 12.38 10.74
CA ARG A 122 -2.88 12.36 12.00
C ARG A 122 -4.19 13.13 11.94
N THR A 123 -4.40 13.90 10.87
CA THR A 123 -5.53 14.82 10.71
C THR A 123 -6.65 14.25 9.82
N GLY A 124 -6.55 12.98 9.40
CA GLY A 124 -7.65 12.27 8.73
C GLY A 124 -8.83 12.03 9.71
N PRO A 125 -10.09 12.16 9.23
CA PRO A 125 -11.28 12.18 10.08
C PRO A 125 -11.52 10.88 10.87
#